data_AF-A0AAN4VX95-F1
#
_entry.id   AF-A0AAN4VX95-F1
#
_cell.length_a   1.000
_cell.length_b   1.000
_cell.length_c   1.000
_cell.angle_alpha   90.00
_cell.angle_beta   90.00
_cell.angle_gamma   90.00
#
_symmetry.space_group_name_H-M   'P 1'
#
loop_
_entity.id
_entity.type
_entity.pdbx_description
1 polymer ?
#
loop_
_entity_poly.entity_id
_entity_poly.type
_entity_poly.pdbx_seq_one_letter_code
_entity_poly.pdbx_strand_id
1 'polypeptide(L)'
;METIMEKGPLESKGGKSLQSFLVMALGVAILLLVSLVVNLIFGKGILLSVILGVVLVVGLSVILWKVKEGFVRLHADLRDFTRKAEDWKNSEYATWEFSYVHRQLFKVSNYLDEQVAHAEALGRLDFQTREVEQEDKLGLALQKMGRQLQEASQEERKKQWVSKGLADFSALFRRTDSKNIHAFCEQLVSELSKYVNANQVAMYVVEENEEAQVRLTMKGCYAFNRKKFIDHQVSPGEGLVGQAYLEKMPIYLKEVPQDYYRITSGLGQALPKNVYILPLMYNEQVRGVLEIAAFDIFEAHELEFINKLGEDVAAMIDSQQVGERTQQLLSESLKQKQELEASEEELRQNMEEMQATQEEMERLKREEAATQKAMMKRLSKQNDMMEKILDEVEGKVYLKDHEGKFHLYNQAVVNDYGVKRDELKGKDDYHFFDYEVAKGYWDAELEIIKNKLPVRTIERVEVNGNVKYWLIAKRPMSIPSIGTTGLLGIQREITDIVKTSPGYIALLQEQYPDLKVLVDVEKEFAATS
;
A
#
# COMPACT_ATOMS: atom_id res chain seq x y z
N MET A 1 -3.49 62.40 -93.69
CA MET A 1 -4.41 61.46 -93.01
C MET A 1 -3.59 60.20 -92.78
N GLU A 2 -2.80 60.20 -91.71
CA GLU A 2 -3.17 59.62 -90.39
C GLU A 2 -3.28 58.08 -90.54
N THR A 3 -2.52 57.23 -89.85
CA THR A 3 -2.32 57.09 -88.39
C THR A 3 -1.16 56.08 -88.20
N ILE A 4 -0.01 56.41 -87.58
CA ILE A 4 0.33 56.39 -86.14
C ILE A 4 0.30 54.98 -85.48
N MET A 5 1.52 54.56 -85.07
CA MET A 5 1.95 53.85 -83.86
C MET A 5 1.30 52.52 -83.42
N GLU A 6 2.15 51.51 -83.24
CA GLU A 6 2.51 51.04 -81.87
C GLU A 6 3.77 50.15 -81.91
N LYS A 7 4.88 50.67 -81.36
CA LYS A 7 5.98 49.83 -80.89
C LYS A 7 5.63 49.44 -79.44
N GLY A 8 5.09 48.25 -79.24
CA GLY A 8 4.89 47.63 -77.92
C GLY A 8 6.22 47.22 -77.29
N PRO A 9 6.33 47.21 -75.95
CA PRO A 9 7.60 47.16 -75.24
C PRO A 9 8.27 45.78 -75.36
N LEU A 10 9.60 45.80 -75.44
CA LEU A 10 10.44 44.64 -75.20
C LEU A 10 10.14 44.07 -73.81
N GLU A 11 9.29 43.05 -73.71
CA GLU A 11 9.25 42.19 -72.54
C GLU A 11 10.59 41.46 -72.44
N SER A 12 11.39 41.91 -71.48
CA SER A 12 12.70 41.35 -71.22
C SER A 12 12.58 39.85 -70.91
N LYS A 13 13.25 39.01 -71.71
CA LYS A 13 13.57 37.61 -71.34
C LYS A 13 14.38 37.51 -70.03
N GLY A 14 14.78 38.63 -69.43
CA GLY A 14 15.38 38.71 -68.10
C GLY A 14 14.41 38.53 -66.94
N GLY A 15 13.10 38.75 -67.11
CA GLY A 15 12.13 38.68 -66.02
C GLY A 15 11.90 37.28 -65.44
N LYS A 16 11.82 36.25 -66.30
CA LYS A 16 11.67 34.84 -65.85
C LYS A 16 12.96 34.29 -65.23
N SER A 17 14.13 34.73 -65.68
CA SER A 17 15.40 34.34 -65.05
C SER A 17 15.58 35.01 -63.69
N LEU A 18 15.14 36.27 -63.54
CA LEU A 18 15.17 36.99 -62.26
C LEU A 18 14.23 36.35 -61.22
N GLN A 19 13.02 35.93 -61.63
CA GLN A 19 12.11 35.20 -60.75
C GLN A 19 12.66 33.84 -60.32
N SER A 20 13.28 33.08 -61.23
CA SER A 20 13.96 31.83 -60.84
C SER A 20 15.15 32.07 -59.92
N PHE A 21 15.88 33.18 -60.09
CA PHE A 21 16.98 33.58 -59.22
C PHE A 21 16.49 33.98 -57.83
N LEU A 22 15.38 34.73 -57.76
CA LEU A 22 14.73 35.12 -56.51
C LEU A 22 14.22 33.90 -55.74
N VAL A 23 13.60 32.92 -56.41
CA VAL A 23 13.14 31.68 -55.78
C VAL A 23 14.32 30.84 -55.26
N MET A 24 15.42 30.74 -56.03
CA MET A 24 16.64 30.08 -55.58
C MET A 24 17.27 30.82 -54.38
N ALA A 25 17.36 32.14 -54.43
CA ALA A 25 17.92 32.95 -53.35
C ALA A 25 17.08 32.85 -52.07
N LEU A 26 15.75 32.82 -52.18
CA LEU A 26 14.84 32.61 -51.05
C LEU A 26 15.04 31.21 -50.45
N GLY A 27 15.18 30.19 -51.30
CA GLY A 27 15.46 28.81 -50.87
C GLY A 27 16.78 28.70 -50.11
N VAL A 28 17.84 29.34 -50.62
CA VAL A 28 19.16 29.40 -49.95
C VAL A 28 19.07 30.14 -48.61
N ALA A 29 18.33 31.25 -48.54
CA ALA A 29 18.15 32.01 -47.30
C ALA A 29 17.40 31.20 -46.23
N ILE A 30 16.34 30.49 -46.61
CA ILE A 30 15.59 29.60 -45.72
C ILE A 30 16.47 28.45 -45.22
N LEU A 31 17.28 27.85 -46.11
CA LEU A 31 18.23 26.80 -45.75
C LEU A 31 19.31 27.27 -44.76
N LEU A 32 19.83 28.49 -44.93
CA LEU A 32 20.77 29.09 -43.98
C LEU A 32 20.11 29.36 -42.61
N LEU A 33 18.84 29.75 -42.60
CA LEU A 33 18.06 29.96 -41.37
C LEU A 33 17.77 28.65 -40.63
N VAL A 34 17.33 27.61 -41.35
CA VAL A 34 17.12 26.27 -40.79
C VAL A 34 18.42 25.69 -40.26
N SER A 35 19.52 25.88 -40.99
CA SER A 35 20.87 25.53 -40.57
C SER A 35 21.23 26.23 -39.24
N LEU A 36 21.08 27.55 -39.16
CA LEU A 36 21.36 28.31 -37.93
C LEU A 36 20.57 27.80 -36.71
N VAL A 37 19.30 27.44 -36.91
CA VAL A 37 18.43 26.87 -35.86
C VAL A 37 18.89 25.47 -35.45
N VAL A 38 19.23 24.60 -36.41
CA VAL A 38 19.75 23.25 -36.13
C VAL A 38 21.09 23.31 -35.38
N ASN A 39 21.95 24.27 -35.69
CA ASN A 39 23.22 24.48 -34.98
C ASN A 39 23.00 24.88 -33.51
N LEU A 40 21.96 25.68 -33.25
CA LEU A 40 21.60 26.14 -31.92
C LEU A 40 21.10 24.99 -31.03
N ILE A 41 20.48 23.97 -31.61
CA ILE A 41 19.80 22.89 -30.88
C ILE A 41 20.68 21.63 -30.77
N PHE A 42 21.46 21.27 -31.80
CA PHE A 42 22.05 19.92 -31.92
C PHE A 42 23.59 19.87 -32.05
N GLY A 43 24.29 21.02 -32.08
CA GLY A 43 25.75 21.08 -32.13
C GLY A 43 26.38 20.90 -33.53
N LYS A 44 27.68 21.22 -33.63
CA LYS A 44 28.40 21.47 -34.91
C LYS A 44 28.46 20.28 -35.89
N GLY A 45 28.35 19.04 -35.41
CA GLY A 45 28.47 17.84 -36.24
C GLY A 45 27.27 17.58 -37.16
N ILE A 46 26.05 17.79 -36.64
CA ILE A 46 24.81 17.58 -37.39
C ILE A 46 24.62 18.69 -38.43
N LEU A 47 24.99 19.93 -38.09
CA LEU A 47 24.95 21.07 -39.00
C LEU A 47 25.75 20.86 -40.29
N LEU A 48 26.98 20.38 -40.16
CA LEU A 48 27.88 20.18 -41.29
C LEU A 48 27.32 19.11 -42.24
N SER A 49 26.70 18.06 -41.69
CA SER A 49 26.07 17.00 -42.48
C SER A 49 24.85 17.49 -43.28
N VAL A 50 24.03 18.36 -42.68
CA VAL A 50 22.86 18.97 -43.34
C VAL A 50 23.29 19.91 -44.46
N ILE A 51 24.28 20.79 -44.21
CA ILE A 51 24.81 21.70 -45.23
C ILE A 51 25.41 20.90 -46.40
N LEU A 52 26.20 19.87 -46.12
CA LEU A 52 26.81 19.02 -47.15
C LEU A 52 25.74 18.31 -48.00
N GLY A 53 24.69 17.78 -47.36
CA GLY A 53 23.57 17.15 -48.05
C GLY A 53 22.82 18.12 -48.98
N VAL A 54 22.59 19.35 -48.52
CA VAL A 54 21.93 20.40 -49.30
C VAL A 54 22.78 20.80 -50.51
N VAL A 55 24.08 21.02 -50.33
CA VAL A 55 25.00 21.36 -51.43
C VAL A 55 25.03 20.24 -52.47
N LEU A 56 25.02 18.99 -52.04
CA LEU A 56 24.93 17.82 -52.93
C LEU A 56 23.64 17.81 -53.74
N VAL A 57 22.49 18.01 -53.09
CA VAL A 57 21.18 18.02 -53.75
C VAL A 57 21.07 19.16 -54.76
N VAL A 58 21.54 20.37 -54.40
CA VAL A 58 21.53 21.53 -55.30
C VAL A 58 22.48 21.30 -56.47
N GLY A 59 23.69 20.80 -56.21
CA GLY A 59 24.66 20.45 -57.26
C GLY A 59 24.11 19.42 -58.25
N LEU A 60 23.52 18.34 -57.75
CA LEU A 60 22.84 17.33 -58.56
C LEU A 60 21.68 17.92 -59.36
N SER A 61 20.87 18.79 -58.76
CA SER A 61 19.74 19.44 -59.43
C SER A 61 20.19 20.33 -60.59
N VAL A 62 21.29 21.07 -60.42
CA VAL A 62 21.87 21.92 -61.49
C VAL A 62 22.42 21.07 -62.62
N ILE A 63 23.09 19.95 -62.32
CA ILE A 63 23.59 19.01 -63.33
C ILE A 63 22.43 18.41 -64.11
N LEU A 64 21.40 17.90 -63.43
CA LEU A 64 20.20 17.34 -64.04
C LEU A 64 19.48 18.38 -64.92
N TRP A 65 19.40 19.63 -64.48
CA TRP A 65 18.80 20.71 -65.25
C TRP A 65 19.58 21.00 -66.54
N LYS A 66 20.91 21.10 -66.48
CA LYS A 66 21.76 21.28 -67.67
C LYS A 66 21.66 20.12 -68.65
N VAL A 67 21.63 18.88 -68.14
CA VAL A 67 21.46 17.68 -68.97
C VAL A 67 20.09 17.69 -69.64
N LYS A 68 19.02 17.96 -68.89
CA LYS A 68 17.66 18.10 -69.41
C LYS A 68 17.58 19.17 -70.49
N GLU A 69 18.14 20.35 -70.24
CA GLU A 69 18.08 21.47 -71.18
C GLU A 69 18.86 21.16 -72.47
N GLY A 70 20.03 20.53 -72.36
CA GLY A 70 20.80 20.05 -73.52
C GLY A 70 20.03 19.02 -74.35
N PHE A 71 19.38 18.06 -73.69
CA PHE A 71 18.60 17.03 -74.36
C PHE A 71 17.35 17.60 -75.04
N VAL A 72 16.65 18.53 -74.38
CA VAL A 72 15.47 19.21 -74.94
C VAL A 72 15.85 20.06 -76.16
N ARG A 73 16.98 20.77 -76.13
CA ARG A 73 17.48 21.52 -77.29
C ARG A 73 17.86 20.59 -78.43
N LEU A 74 18.65 19.55 -78.16
CA LEU A 74 19.04 18.56 -79.16
C LEU A 74 17.82 17.91 -79.82
N HIS A 75 16.81 17.54 -79.02
CA HIS A 75 15.57 16.96 -79.50
C HIS A 75 14.74 17.95 -80.34
N ALA A 76 14.66 19.22 -79.91
CA ALA A 76 13.98 20.27 -80.68
C ALA A 76 14.69 20.56 -82.01
N ASP A 77 16.02 20.59 -82.03
CA ASP A 77 16.84 20.80 -83.22
C ASP A 77 16.70 19.62 -84.20
N LEU A 78 16.69 18.38 -83.70
CA LEU A 78 16.40 17.16 -84.47
C LEU A 78 14.99 17.20 -85.09
N ARG A 79 14.00 17.66 -84.33
CA ARG A 79 12.61 17.78 -84.79
C ARG A 79 12.42 18.86 -85.85
N ASP A 80 13.08 20.02 -85.69
CA ASP A 80 13.05 21.09 -86.69
C ASP A 80 13.80 20.69 -87.97
N PHE A 81 14.93 19.98 -87.83
CA PHE A 81 15.68 19.42 -88.96
C PHE A 81 14.87 18.36 -89.71
N THR A 82 14.24 17.41 -89.02
CA THR A 82 13.40 16.38 -89.65
C THR A 82 12.21 16.99 -90.37
N ARG A 83 11.53 17.98 -89.78
CA ARG A 83 10.43 18.72 -90.44
C ARG A 83 10.90 19.41 -91.72
N LYS A 84 12.01 20.16 -91.67
CA LYS A 84 12.58 20.84 -92.85
C LYS A 84 13.05 19.85 -93.92
N ALA A 85 13.59 18.71 -93.51
CA ALA A 85 14.01 17.65 -94.42
C ALA A 85 12.82 16.94 -95.10
N GLU A 86 11.64 16.91 -94.46
CA GLU A 86 10.41 16.40 -95.05
C GLU A 86 9.87 17.31 -96.17
N ASP A 87 9.98 18.63 -95.99
CA ASP A 87 9.69 19.61 -97.06
C ASP A 87 10.63 19.43 -98.27
N TRP A 88 11.91 19.11 -98.05
CA TRP A 88 12.90 18.85 -99.10
C TRP A 88 12.77 17.50 -99.79
N LYS A 89 12.29 16.47 -99.08
CA LYS A 89 11.96 15.16 -99.66
C LYS A 89 10.88 15.25 -100.75
N ASN A 90 9.97 16.21 -100.63
CA ASN A 90 8.91 16.48 -101.61
C ASN A 90 9.36 17.43 -102.75
N SER A 91 10.66 17.79 -102.82
CA SER A 91 11.23 18.61 -103.88
C SER A 91 11.80 17.79 -105.04
N GLU A 92 11.94 18.41 -106.21
CA GLU A 92 12.45 17.79 -107.45
C GLU A 92 13.93 17.33 -107.37
N TYR A 93 14.64 17.71 -106.30
CA TYR A 93 16.08 17.45 -106.11
C TYR A 93 16.41 16.33 -105.09
N ALA A 94 15.41 15.60 -104.60
CA ALA A 94 15.61 14.57 -103.58
C ALA A 94 16.41 13.37 -104.11
N THR A 95 17.65 13.19 -103.63
CA THR A 95 18.47 12.01 -103.94
C THR A 95 18.09 10.79 -103.07
N TRP A 96 18.43 9.60 -103.54
CA TRP A 96 18.18 8.35 -102.80
C TRP A 96 18.94 8.32 -101.45
N GLU A 97 20.16 8.88 -101.40
CA GLU A 97 20.97 8.98 -100.17
C GLU A 97 20.31 9.89 -99.13
N PHE A 98 19.75 11.02 -99.56
CA PHE A 98 19.04 11.95 -98.67
C PHE A 98 17.78 11.31 -98.08
N SER A 99 17.01 10.60 -98.90
CA SER A 99 15.81 9.85 -98.45
C SER A 99 16.15 8.78 -97.42
N TYR A 100 17.31 8.13 -97.54
CA TYR A 100 17.80 7.16 -96.55
C TYR A 100 18.15 7.84 -95.23
N VAL A 101 18.97 8.90 -95.25
CA VAL A 101 19.38 9.63 -94.03
C VAL A 101 18.18 10.23 -93.30
N HIS A 102 17.25 10.85 -94.03
CA HIS A 102 16.01 11.38 -93.46
C HIS A 102 15.18 10.29 -92.77
N ARG A 103 15.02 9.11 -93.40
CA ARG A 103 14.29 7.99 -92.80
C ARG A 103 14.96 7.49 -91.51
N GLN A 104 16.29 7.47 -91.44
CA GLN A 104 17.01 7.06 -90.23
C GLN A 104 16.91 8.12 -89.11
N LEU A 105 17.05 9.40 -89.44
CA LEU A 105 16.88 10.49 -88.46
C LEU A 105 15.45 10.57 -87.93
N PHE A 106 14.45 10.35 -88.80
CA PHE A 106 13.06 10.29 -88.39
C PHE A 106 12.77 9.13 -87.42
N LYS A 107 13.38 7.95 -87.66
CA LYS A 107 13.32 6.83 -86.71
C LYS A 107 13.91 7.20 -85.34
N VAL A 108 15.07 7.85 -85.31
CA VAL A 108 15.71 8.28 -84.06
C VAL A 108 14.87 9.35 -83.34
N SER A 109 14.30 10.32 -84.08
CA SER A 109 13.42 11.35 -83.49
C SER A 109 12.19 10.72 -82.84
N ASN A 110 11.46 9.88 -83.57
CA ASN A 110 10.27 9.21 -83.05
C ASN A 110 10.59 8.32 -81.84
N TYR A 111 11.72 7.63 -81.87
CA TYR A 111 12.19 6.85 -80.74
C TYR A 111 12.45 7.73 -79.50
N LEU A 112 13.08 8.89 -79.67
CA LEU A 112 13.30 9.82 -78.54
C LEU A 112 11.98 10.42 -78.02
N ASP A 113 11.07 10.81 -78.90
CA ASP A 113 9.71 11.27 -78.52
C ASP A 113 9.00 10.22 -77.66
N GLU A 114 9.13 8.95 -78.04
CA GLU A 114 8.56 7.82 -77.33
C GLU A 114 9.15 7.62 -75.93
N GLN A 115 10.48 7.69 -75.78
CA GLN A 115 11.13 7.53 -74.48
C GLN A 115 10.85 8.73 -73.55
N VAL A 116 10.70 9.95 -74.09
CA VAL A 116 10.26 11.12 -73.33
C VAL A 116 8.85 10.92 -72.81
N ALA A 117 7.93 10.45 -73.65
CA ALA A 117 6.56 10.14 -73.22
C ALA A 117 6.52 9.05 -72.13
N HIS A 118 7.35 8.01 -72.25
CA HIS A 118 7.47 6.97 -71.24
C HIS A 118 8.01 7.54 -69.91
N ALA A 119 9.08 8.34 -69.94
CA ALA A 119 9.63 8.98 -68.74
C ALA A 119 8.62 9.94 -68.08
N GLU A 120 7.83 10.68 -68.87
CA GLU A 120 6.75 11.53 -68.35
C GLU A 120 5.61 10.71 -67.72
N ALA A 121 5.22 9.58 -68.31
CA ALA A 121 4.24 8.66 -67.75
C ALA A 121 4.71 8.09 -66.40
N LEU A 122 5.97 7.65 -66.32
CA LEU A 122 6.58 7.22 -65.06
C LEU A 122 6.59 8.33 -64.01
N GLY A 123 6.90 9.57 -64.41
CA GLY A 123 6.83 10.75 -63.53
C GLY A 123 5.43 11.04 -62.98
N ARG A 124 4.37 10.58 -63.67
CA ARG A 124 2.97 10.67 -63.23
C ARG A 124 2.47 9.41 -62.51
N LEU A 125 3.35 8.45 -62.22
CA LEU A 125 3.02 7.14 -61.64
C LEU A 125 2.07 6.32 -62.53
N ASP A 126 2.13 6.52 -63.84
CA ASP A 126 1.42 5.72 -64.83
C ASP A 126 2.36 4.62 -65.35
N PHE A 127 2.13 3.40 -64.86
CA PHE A 127 3.03 2.25 -65.06
C PHE A 127 2.57 1.31 -66.17
N GLN A 128 1.88 1.80 -67.21
CA GLN A 128 1.45 0.94 -68.31
C GLN A 128 2.63 0.18 -68.92
N THR A 129 2.54 -1.15 -68.91
CA THR A 129 3.59 -2.03 -69.40
C THR A 129 3.63 -2.00 -70.92
N ARG A 130 4.70 -1.43 -71.46
CA ARG A 130 5.04 -1.55 -72.87
C ARG A 130 6.03 -2.70 -73.07
N GLU A 131 5.80 -3.52 -74.09
CA GLU A 131 6.81 -4.46 -74.58
C GLU A 131 7.91 -3.67 -75.30
N VAL A 132 9.13 -3.79 -74.80
CA VAL A 132 10.32 -3.14 -75.35
C VAL A 132 11.14 -4.20 -76.09
N GLU A 133 11.61 -3.89 -77.30
CA GLU A 133 12.48 -4.79 -78.06
C GLU A 133 13.80 -5.07 -77.32
N GLN A 134 14.33 -6.31 -77.41
CA GLN A 134 15.51 -6.73 -76.63
C GLN A 134 16.80 -5.93 -76.91
N GLU A 135 16.91 -5.22 -78.04
CA GLU A 135 18.07 -4.39 -78.37
C GLU A 135 17.97 -2.93 -77.85
N ASP A 136 16.81 -2.51 -77.34
CA ASP A 136 16.58 -1.15 -76.84
C ASP A 136 17.06 -0.99 -75.39
N LYS A 137 18.33 -0.62 -75.22
CA LYS A 137 18.95 -0.41 -73.90
C LYS A 137 18.29 0.69 -73.06
N LEU A 138 17.81 1.78 -73.68
CA LEU A 138 17.20 2.91 -72.95
C LEU A 138 15.76 2.58 -72.55
N GLY A 139 14.98 1.95 -73.44
CA GLY A 139 13.66 1.45 -73.13
C GLY A 139 13.69 0.39 -72.03
N LEU A 140 14.65 -0.54 -72.07
CA LEU A 140 14.85 -1.53 -71.00
C LEU A 140 15.21 -0.88 -69.65
N ALA A 141 16.04 0.18 -69.67
CA ALA A 141 16.38 0.93 -68.45
C ALA A 141 15.18 1.67 -67.86
N LEU A 142 14.37 2.34 -68.71
CA LEU A 142 13.14 3.02 -68.28
C LEU A 142 12.08 2.03 -67.79
N GLN A 143 11.91 0.89 -68.45
CA GLN A 143 11.02 -0.18 -68.02
C GLN A 143 11.45 -0.74 -66.65
N LYS A 144 12.75 -0.98 -66.45
CA LYS A 144 13.29 -1.41 -65.15
C LYS A 144 13.03 -0.37 -64.06
N MET A 145 13.29 0.91 -64.34
CA MET A 145 13.01 2.01 -63.42
C MET A 145 11.52 2.10 -63.09
N GLY A 146 10.65 1.94 -64.09
CA GLY A 146 9.20 1.94 -63.90
C GLY A 146 8.73 0.81 -62.99
N ARG A 147 9.26 -0.41 -63.17
CA ARG A 147 8.97 -1.53 -62.27
C ARG A 147 9.43 -1.26 -60.84
N GLN A 148 10.65 -0.72 -60.66
CA GLN A 148 11.17 -0.35 -59.34
C GLN A 148 10.34 0.74 -58.66
N LEU A 149 9.93 1.77 -59.41
CA LEU A 149 9.05 2.83 -58.90
C LEU A 149 7.66 2.31 -58.56
N GLN A 150 7.12 1.38 -59.35
CA GLN A 150 5.85 0.74 -59.09
C GLN A 150 5.92 -0.10 -57.80
N GLU A 151 6.94 -0.94 -57.66
CA GLU A 151 7.21 -1.73 -56.45
C GLU A 151 7.36 -0.81 -55.23
N ALA A 152 8.20 0.22 -55.32
CA ALA A 152 8.41 1.19 -54.24
C ALA A 152 7.12 1.96 -53.90
N SER A 153 6.32 2.35 -54.91
CA SER A 153 5.05 3.04 -54.70
C SER A 153 4.01 2.14 -54.03
N GLN A 154 3.94 0.87 -54.41
CA GLN A 154 3.06 -0.09 -53.75
C GLN A 154 3.47 -0.34 -52.30
N GLU A 155 4.77 -0.50 -52.05
CA GLU A 155 5.29 -0.68 -50.70
C GLU A 155 5.03 0.55 -49.81
N GLU A 156 5.22 1.75 -50.36
CA GLU A 156 4.92 3.01 -49.68
C GLU A 156 3.41 3.14 -49.37
N ARG A 157 2.53 2.77 -50.31
CA ARG A 157 1.08 2.75 -50.09
C ARG A 157 0.70 1.80 -48.95
N LYS A 158 1.31 0.62 -48.88
CA LYS A 158 1.09 -0.35 -47.79
C LYS A 158 1.54 0.22 -46.44
N LYS A 159 2.71 0.86 -46.38
CA LYS A 159 3.22 1.54 -45.16
C LYS A 159 2.30 2.69 -44.71
N GLN A 160 1.81 3.48 -45.66
CA GLN A 160 0.87 4.57 -45.38
C GLN A 160 -0.47 4.03 -44.87
N TRP A 161 -0.96 2.93 -45.41
CA TRP A 161 -2.16 2.27 -44.92
C TRP A 161 -2.00 1.80 -43.46
N VAL A 162 -0.88 1.17 -43.13
CA VAL A 162 -0.58 0.75 -41.74
C VAL A 162 -0.51 1.95 -40.81
N SER A 163 0.26 2.97 -41.19
CA SER A 163 0.47 4.18 -40.37
C SER A 163 -0.82 4.96 -40.15
N LYS A 164 -1.66 5.08 -41.19
CA LYS A 164 -2.98 5.71 -41.10
C LYS A 164 -3.89 4.94 -40.14
N GLY A 165 -3.94 3.61 -40.28
CA GLY A 165 -4.72 2.75 -39.38
C GLY A 165 -4.33 2.97 -37.92
N LEU A 166 -3.03 2.92 -37.60
CA LEU A 166 -2.55 3.12 -36.23
C LEU A 166 -2.92 4.51 -35.70
N ALA A 167 -2.86 5.54 -36.54
CA ALA A 167 -3.27 6.90 -36.15
C ALA A 167 -4.78 7.00 -35.87
N ASP A 168 -5.61 6.36 -36.70
CA ASP A 168 -7.07 6.34 -36.55
C ASP A 168 -7.48 5.59 -35.26
N PHE A 169 -6.86 4.44 -34.97
CA PHE A 169 -7.10 3.68 -33.73
C PHE A 169 -6.56 4.40 -32.49
N SER A 170 -5.40 5.05 -32.59
CA SER A 170 -4.89 5.92 -31.52
C SER A 170 -5.88 7.04 -31.17
N ALA A 171 -6.58 7.58 -32.17
CA ALA A 171 -7.62 8.58 -31.94
C ALA A 171 -8.88 7.97 -31.30
N LEU A 172 -9.23 6.72 -31.65
CA LEU A 172 -10.31 5.95 -31.02
C LEU A 172 -10.04 5.76 -29.52
N PHE A 173 -8.81 5.39 -29.15
CA PHE A 173 -8.42 5.15 -27.76
C PHE A 173 -8.57 6.40 -26.89
N ARG A 174 -8.29 7.58 -27.45
CA ARG A 174 -8.43 8.86 -26.73
C ARG A 174 -9.88 9.33 -26.55
N ARG A 175 -10.80 8.89 -27.42
CA ARG A 175 -12.21 9.34 -27.40
C ARG A 175 -13.12 8.43 -26.59
N THR A 176 -12.70 7.20 -26.36
CA THR A 176 -13.49 6.19 -25.67
C THR A 176 -13.24 6.29 -24.18
N ASP A 177 -14.31 6.29 -23.37
CA ASP A 177 -14.16 6.30 -21.91
C ASP A 177 -13.50 4.98 -21.48
N SER A 178 -12.26 5.10 -21.03
CA SER A 178 -11.40 3.97 -20.71
C SER A 178 -11.90 3.20 -19.49
N LYS A 179 -12.77 3.80 -18.65
CA LYS A 179 -13.30 3.21 -17.41
C LYS A 179 -14.17 1.97 -17.61
N ASN A 180 -14.62 1.70 -18.83
CA ASN A 180 -15.38 0.49 -19.13
C ASN A 180 -14.63 -0.33 -20.20
N ILE A 181 -13.81 -1.26 -19.72
CA ILE A 181 -13.02 -2.13 -20.58
C ILE A 181 -13.89 -2.89 -21.58
N HIS A 182 -15.09 -3.35 -21.18
CA HIS A 182 -16.00 -4.07 -22.08
C HIS A 182 -16.47 -3.19 -23.24
N ALA A 183 -16.94 -1.97 -22.94
CA ALA A 183 -17.39 -1.04 -23.97
C ALA A 183 -16.25 -0.66 -24.94
N PHE A 184 -15.05 -0.46 -24.41
CA PHE A 184 -13.85 -0.24 -25.22
C PHE A 184 -13.56 -1.44 -26.12
N CYS A 185 -13.57 -2.64 -25.56
CA CYS A 185 -13.29 -3.87 -26.29
C CYS A 185 -14.29 -4.09 -27.43
N GLU A 186 -15.59 -3.89 -27.19
CA GLU A 186 -16.64 -4.00 -28.22
C GLU A 186 -16.45 -3.00 -29.37
N GLN A 187 -16.16 -1.74 -29.05
CA GLN A 187 -15.92 -0.72 -30.05
C GLN A 187 -14.67 -1.04 -30.88
N LEU A 188 -13.60 -1.48 -30.21
CA LEU A 188 -12.35 -1.84 -30.85
C LEU A 188 -12.51 -2.98 -31.85
N VAL A 189 -13.13 -4.09 -31.44
CA VAL A 189 -13.30 -5.26 -32.32
C VAL A 189 -14.21 -4.95 -33.51
N SER A 190 -15.21 -4.08 -33.33
CA SER A 190 -16.09 -3.61 -34.41
C SER A 190 -15.34 -2.77 -35.44
N GLU A 191 -14.55 -1.79 -35.01
CA GLU A 191 -13.78 -0.95 -35.93
C GLU A 191 -12.64 -1.73 -36.58
N LEU A 192 -11.98 -2.63 -35.84
CA LEU A 192 -10.95 -3.51 -36.39
C LEU A 192 -11.50 -4.41 -37.49
N SER A 193 -12.64 -5.06 -37.23
CA SER A 193 -13.30 -5.90 -38.22
C SER A 193 -13.54 -5.15 -39.54
N LYS A 194 -14.00 -3.90 -39.48
CA LYS A 194 -14.24 -3.08 -40.68
C LYS A 194 -12.94 -2.69 -41.38
N TYR A 195 -11.89 -2.37 -40.62
CA TYR A 195 -10.63 -1.87 -41.18
C TYR A 195 -9.84 -2.95 -41.92
N VAL A 196 -9.73 -4.15 -41.35
CA VAL A 196 -9.02 -5.29 -41.96
C VAL A 196 -9.96 -6.23 -42.74
N ASN A 197 -11.21 -5.83 -42.94
CA ASN A 197 -12.24 -6.64 -43.61
C ASN A 197 -12.41 -8.05 -43.02
N ALA A 198 -12.25 -8.19 -41.69
CA ALA A 198 -12.46 -9.46 -41.00
C ALA A 198 -13.95 -9.69 -40.75
N ASN A 199 -14.39 -10.95 -40.81
CA ASN A 199 -15.80 -11.31 -40.65
C ASN A 199 -16.20 -11.51 -39.20
N GLN A 200 -15.27 -11.93 -38.36
CA GLN A 200 -15.52 -12.16 -36.94
C GLN A 200 -14.25 -11.81 -36.16
N VAL A 201 -14.44 -11.13 -35.03
CA VAL A 201 -13.35 -10.72 -34.15
C VAL A 201 -13.80 -10.98 -32.72
N ALA A 202 -12.95 -11.62 -31.92
CA ALA A 202 -13.15 -11.81 -30.49
C ALA A 202 -11.91 -11.33 -29.74
N MET A 203 -12.11 -10.67 -28.61
CA MET A 203 -11.02 -10.22 -27.76
C MET A 203 -11.24 -10.71 -26.33
N TYR A 204 -10.20 -11.36 -25.83
CA TYR A 204 -10.10 -11.92 -24.49
C TYR A 204 -9.12 -11.07 -23.69
N VAL A 205 -9.49 -10.72 -22.46
CA VAL A 205 -8.64 -9.97 -21.53
C VAL A 205 -8.22 -10.90 -20.41
N VAL A 206 -6.97 -10.78 -20.00
CA VAL A 206 -6.40 -11.55 -18.89
C VAL A 206 -6.92 -10.97 -17.58
N GLU A 207 -7.56 -11.83 -16.78
CA GLU A 207 -8.03 -11.51 -15.44
C GLU A 207 -7.43 -12.51 -14.45
N GLU A 208 -7.00 -12.02 -13.29
CA GLU A 208 -6.54 -12.83 -12.18
C GLU A 208 -7.64 -12.85 -11.11
N ASN A 209 -8.01 -14.04 -10.65
CA ASN A 209 -8.93 -14.17 -9.52
C ASN A 209 -8.20 -13.97 -8.18
N GLU A 210 -8.96 -13.98 -7.08
CA GLU A 210 -8.42 -13.83 -5.71
C GLU A 210 -7.39 -14.92 -5.34
N GLU A 211 -7.41 -16.08 -6.01
CA GLU A 211 -6.48 -17.19 -5.82
C GLU A 211 -5.27 -17.15 -6.78
N ALA A 212 -5.06 -16.04 -7.49
CA ALA A 212 -4.02 -15.86 -8.52
C ALA A 212 -4.09 -16.86 -9.69
N GLN A 213 -5.25 -17.46 -9.94
CA GLN A 213 -5.51 -18.21 -11.16
C GLN A 213 -5.84 -17.26 -12.30
N VAL A 214 -5.10 -17.39 -13.39
CA VAL A 214 -5.30 -16.62 -14.61
C VAL A 214 -6.45 -17.19 -15.42
N ARG A 215 -7.37 -16.32 -15.87
CA ARG A 215 -8.40 -16.64 -16.85
C ARG A 215 -8.44 -15.63 -17.98
N LEU A 216 -8.74 -16.11 -19.19
CA LEU A 216 -8.96 -15.28 -20.37
C LEU A 216 -10.46 -15.08 -20.53
N THR A 217 -10.96 -13.91 -20.16
CA THR A 217 -12.38 -13.57 -20.24
C THR A 217 -12.66 -12.81 -21.52
N MET A 218 -13.60 -13.27 -22.34
CA MET A 218 -14.03 -12.51 -23.52
C MET A 218 -14.68 -11.18 -23.11
N LYS A 219 -14.12 -10.05 -23.54
CA LYS A 219 -14.64 -8.70 -23.24
C LYS A 219 -15.19 -7.95 -24.46
N GLY A 220 -14.94 -8.46 -25.66
CA GLY A 220 -15.49 -7.88 -26.88
C GLY A 220 -15.65 -8.93 -27.97
N CYS A 221 -16.74 -8.85 -28.74
CA CYS A 221 -16.92 -9.64 -29.95
C CYS A 221 -17.60 -8.84 -31.06
N TYR A 222 -17.32 -9.20 -32.31
CA TYR A 222 -18.02 -8.73 -33.50
C TYR A 222 -18.52 -9.91 -34.33
N ALA A 223 -19.76 -9.83 -34.81
CA ALA A 223 -20.43 -10.88 -35.59
C ALA A 223 -20.38 -12.28 -34.93
N PHE A 224 -20.44 -12.32 -33.60
CA PHE A 224 -20.57 -13.53 -32.81
C PHE A 224 -22.02 -13.71 -32.36
N ASN A 225 -22.46 -14.97 -32.17
CA ASN A 225 -23.84 -15.23 -31.75
C ASN A 225 -24.06 -14.77 -30.30
N ARG A 226 -24.79 -13.65 -30.12
CA ARG A 226 -25.06 -12.99 -28.82
C ARG A 226 -25.60 -13.91 -27.71
N LYS A 227 -26.16 -15.09 -28.03
CA LYS A 227 -26.69 -16.03 -27.02
C LYS A 227 -25.62 -16.83 -26.25
N LYS A 228 -24.35 -16.84 -26.67
CA LYS A 228 -23.22 -17.48 -25.96
C LYS A 228 -22.24 -16.47 -25.34
N PHE A 229 -22.66 -15.21 -25.25
CA PHE A 229 -21.80 -14.04 -24.99
C PHE A 229 -21.47 -13.80 -23.51
N ILE A 230 -22.19 -14.43 -22.58
CA ILE A 230 -22.04 -14.14 -21.14
C ILE A 230 -21.06 -15.15 -20.55
N ASP A 231 -19.85 -14.69 -20.23
CA ASP A 231 -18.81 -15.39 -19.44
C ASP A 231 -18.10 -16.57 -20.11
N HIS A 232 -17.83 -16.51 -21.42
CA HIS A 232 -16.90 -17.48 -21.99
C HIS A 232 -15.48 -17.20 -21.49
N GLN A 233 -15.02 -18.06 -20.57
CA GLN A 233 -13.69 -18.03 -19.98
C GLN A 233 -12.87 -19.17 -20.57
N VAL A 234 -11.64 -18.86 -20.95
CA VAL A 234 -10.67 -19.83 -21.47
C VAL A 234 -9.50 -19.90 -20.50
N SER A 235 -9.09 -21.11 -20.14
CA SER A 235 -7.93 -21.33 -19.29
C SER A 235 -6.64 -21.24 -20.11
N PRO A 236 -5.49 -20.86 -19.53
CA PRO A 236 -4.20 -21.02 -20.19
C PRO A 236 -4.01 -22.45 -20.71
N GLY A 237 -3.64 -22.60 -21.98
CA GLY A 237 -3.49 -23.90 -22.67
C GLY A 237 -4.80 -24.56 -23.14
N GLU A 238 -5.95 -23.95 -22.86
CA GLU A 238 -7.23 -24.43 -23.36
C GLU A 238 -7.53 -23.85 -24.75
N GLY A 239 -7.67 -24.73 -25.75
CA GLY A 239 -7.91 -24.31 -27.13
C GLY A 239 -6.78 -23.45 -27.71
N LEU A 240 -7.01 -22.86 -28.87
CA LEU A 240 -5.98 -22.07 -29.55
C LEU A 240 -5.74 -20.71 -28.88
N VAL A 241 -6.78 -20.12 -28.30
CA VAL A 241 -6.69 -18.85 -27.55
C VAL A 241 -5.82 -19.03 -26.30
N GLY A 242 -6.07 -20.08 -25.51
CA GLY A 242 -5.27 -20.40 -24.34
C GLY A 242 -3.84 -20.82 -24.70
N GLN A 243 -3.65 -21.50 -25.83
CA GLN A 243 -2.31 -21.86 -26.33
C GLN A 243 -1.51 -20.62 -26.76
N ALA A 244 -2.13 -19.68 -27.48
CA ALA A 244 -1.48 -18.43 -27.88
C ALA A 244 -1.03 -17.59 -26.67
N TYR A 245 -1.83 -17.59 -25.59
CA TYR A 245 -1.45 -16.98 -24.31
C TYR A 245 -0.20 -17.64 -23.71
N LEU A 246 -0.12 -18.98 -23.67
CA LEU A 246 1.02 -19.68 -23.08
C LEU A 246 2.31 -19.51 -23.91
N GLU A 247 2.20 -19.62 -25.23
CA GLU A 247 3.37 -19.57 -26.13
C GLU A 247 3.87 -18.15 -26.37
N LYS A 248 3.06 -17.12 -26.05
CA LYS A 248 3.36 -15.70 -26.33
C LYS A 248 3.68 -15.45 -27.82
N MET A 249 3.14 -16.29 -28.70
CA MET A 249 3.34 -16.22 -30.14
C MET A 249 2.00 -16.22 -30.89
N PRO A 250 1.91 -15.49 -32.01
CA PRO A 250 0.71 -15.51 -32.83
C PRO A 250 0.54 -16.84 -33.54
N ILE A 251 -0.71 -17.31 -33.62
CA ILE A 251 -1.09 -18.51 -34.35
C ILE A 251 -1.84 -18.09 -35.61
N TYR A 252 -1.35 -18.48 -36.79
CA TYR A 252 -2.01 -18.18 -38.06
C TYR A 252 -2.44 -19.47 -38.78
N LEU A 253 -3.74 -19.72 -38.79
CA LEU A 253 -4.35 -20.83 -39.50
C LEU A 253 -4.84 -20.37 -40.87
N LYS A 254 -4.13 -20.75 -41.93
CA LYS A 254 -4.56 -20.52 -43.33
C LYS A 254 -5.50 -21.58 -43.87
N GLU A 255 -5.58 -22.72 -43.18
CA GLU A 255 -6.48 -23.82 -43.50
C GLU A 255 -7.23 -24.19 -42.22
N VAL A 256 -8.50 -23.77 -42.15
CA VAL A 256 -9.32 -23.92 -40.95
C VAL A 256 -9.98 -25.30 -40.94
N PRO A 257 -9.83 -26.11 -39.87
CA PRO A 257 -10.46 -27.42 -39.76
C PRO A 257 -12.00 -27.36 -39.87
N GLN A 258 -12.63 -28.43 -40.34
CA GLN A 258 -14.10 -28.45 -40.56
C GLN A 258 -14.93 -28.29 -39.28
N ASP A 259 -14.35 -28.66 -38.14
CA ASP A 259 -14.97 -28.60 -36.81
C ASP A 259 -14.79 -27.24 -36.12
N TYR A 260 -14.14 -26.28 -36.80
CA TYR A 260 -14.00 -24.93 -36.28
C TYR A 260 -15.33 -24.16 -36.32
N TYR A 261 -15.42 -23.11 -35.50
CA TYR A 261 -16.64 -22.32 -35.38
C TYR A 261 -17.04 -21.68 -36.72
N ARG A 262 -18.32 -21.81 -37.08
CA ARG A 262 -18.86 -21.27 -38.33
C ARG A 262 -19.37 -19.84 -38.12
N ILE A 263 -19.04 -18.96 -39.06
CA ILE A 263 -19.61 -17.62 -39.12
C ILE A 263 -21.08 -17.76 -39.53
N THR A 264 -21.99 -17.30 -38.67
CA THR A 264 -23.43 -17.46 -38.86
C THR A 264 -24.08 -16.15 -39.31
N SER A 265 -25.00 -16.22 -40.26
CA SER A 265 -25.90 -15.12 -40.64
C SER A 265 -27.35 -15.57 -40.56
N GLY A 266 -28.30 -14.63 -40.71
CA GLY A 266 -29.71 -14.97 -40.85
C GLY A 266 -30.04 -15.81 -42.09
N LEU A 267 -29.09 -15.94 -43.03
CA LEU A 267 -29.27 -16.64 -44.30
C LEU A 267 -28.48 -17.96 -44.38
N GLY A 268 -27.59 -18.27 -43.43
CA GLY A 268 -26.78 -19.48 -43.47
C GLY A 268 -25.53 -19.43 -42.59
N GLN A 269 -24.62 -20.39 -42.78
CA GLN A 269 -23.36 -20.47 -42.04
C GLN A 269 -22.21 -20.86 -42.97
N ALA A 270 -21.01 -20.29 -42.76
CA ALA A 270 -19.81 -20.58 -43.55
C ALA A 270 -18.56 -20.70 -42.65
N LEU A 271 -17.58 -21.50 -43.10
CA LEU A 271 -16.28 -21.59 -42.44
C LEU A 271 -15.38 -20.43 -42.91
N PRO A 272 -14.67 -19.75 -42.00
CA PRO A 272 -13.66 -18.78 -42.40
C PRO A 272 -12.56 -19.47 -43.21
N LYS A 273 -11.92 -18.75 -44.15
CA LYS A 273 -10.78 -19.30 -44.88
C LYS A 273 -9.53 -19.28 -44.02
N ASN A 274 -9.42 -18.32 -43.11
CA ASN A 274 -8.28 -18.21 -42.22
C ASN A 274 -8.67 -17.62 -40.86
N VAL A 275 -7.85 -17.94 -39.86
CA VAL A 275 -7.98 -17.45 -38.49
C VAL A 275 -6.60 -17.00 -37.99
N TYR A 276 -6.53 -15.79 -37.46
CA TYR A 276 -5.34 -15.23 -36.84
C TYR A 276 -5.59 -14.97 -35.35
N ILE A 277 -4.76 -15.56 -34.50
CA ILE A 277 -4.85 -15.44 -33.04
C ILE A 277 -3.58 -14.75 -32.57
N LEU A 278 -3.72 -13.55 -32.04
CA LEU A 278 -2.63 -12.68 -31.62
C LEU A 278 -2.65 -12.52 -30.10
N PRO A 279 -1.61 -12.97 -29.37
CA PRO A 279 -1.42 -12.56 -27.99
C PRO A 279 -1.07 -11.07 -27.94
N LEU A 280 -1.81 -10.32 -27.12
CA LEU A 280 -1.63 -8.89 -26.91
C LEU A 280 -0.56 -8.70 -25.83
N MET A 281 0.63 -8.27 -26.25
CA MET A 281 1.84 -8.23 -25.44
C MET A 281 2.19 -6.80 -24.99
N TYR A 282 2.43 -6.63 -23.69
CA TYR A 282 3.00 -5.40 -23.12
C TYR A 282 3.99 -5.75 -22.02
N ASN A 283 5.20 -5.17 -22.05
CA ASN A 283 6.28 -5.47 -21.10
C ASN A 283 6.51 -6.98 -20.88
N GLU A 284 6.60 -7.75 -21.96
CA GLU A 284 6.78 -9.22 -21.98
C GLU A 284 5.65 -10.05 -21.33
N GLN A 285 4.54 -9.41 -20.96
CA GLN A 285 3.35 -10.06 -20.43
C GLN A 285 2.20 -10.03 -21.45
N VAL A 286 1.45 -11.14 -21.50
CA VAL A 286 0.22 -11.20 -22.29
C VAL A 286 -0.89 -10.55 -21.46
N ARG A 287 -1.48 -9.46 -21.95
CA ARG A 287 -2.61 -8.78 -21.29
C ARG A 287 -3.97 -9.20 -21.87
N GLY A 288 -3.95 -9.86 -23.02
CA GLY A 288 -5.14 -10.38 -23.69
C GLY A 288 -4.80 -11.20 -24.92
N VAL A 289 -5.81 -11.72 -25.59
CA VAL A 289 -5.68 -12.45 -26.84
C VAL A 289 -6.75 -11.95 -27.81
N LEU A 290 -6.36 -11.68 -29.04
CA LEU A 290 -7.24 -11.24 -30.12
C LEU A 290 -7.36 -12.35 -31.16
N GLU A 291 -8.58 -12.80 -31.42
CA GLU A 291 -8.90 -13.84 -32.40
C GLU A 291 -9.69 -13.21 -33.54
N ILE A 292 -9.18 -13.37 -34.76
CA ILE A 292 -9.71 -12.73 -35.97
C ILE A 292 -9.93 -13.81 -37.01
N ALA A 293 -11.16 -13.93 -37.51
CA ALA A 293 -11.51 -14.86 -38.57
C ALA A 293 -12.01 -14.11 -39.82
N ALA A 294 -11.49 -14.50 -40.98
CA ALA A 294 -11.80 -13.84 -42.26
C ALA A 294 -12.00 -14.84 -43.40
N PHE A 295 -12.80 -14.45 -44.39
CA PHE A 295 -12.92 -15.17 -45.66
C PHE A 295 -11.79 -14.82 -46.64
N ASP A 296 -11.14 -13.67 -46.50
CA ASP A 296 -10.02 -13.25 -47.33
C ASP A 296 -8.71 -13.41 -46.56
N ILE A 297 -7.66 -13.89 -47.24
CA ILE A 297 -6.36 -14.14 -46.63
C ILE A 297 -5.69 -12.82 -46.33
N PHE A 298 -5.29 -12.60 -45.08
CA PHE A 298 -4.58 -11.39 -44.70
C PHE A 298 -3.27 -11.24 -45.46
N GLU A 299 -3.07 -10.06 -46.04
CA GLU A 299 -1.81 -9.63 -46.61
C GLU A 299 -0.79 -9.32 -45.50
N ALA A 300 0.51 -9.33 -45.86
CA ALA A 300 1.59 -9.05 -44.91
C ALA A 300 1.44 -7.70 -44.19
N HIS A 301 0.97 -6.67 -44.91
CA HIS A 301 0.78 -5.33 -44.34
C HIS A 301 -0.41 -5.26 -43.36
N GLU A 302 -1.45 -6.09 -43.56
CA GLU A 302 -2.58 -6.19 -42.63
C GLU A 302 -2.16 -6.89 -41.34
N LEU A 303 -1.38 -7.97 -41.45
CA LEU A 303 -0.78 -8.63 -40.28
C LEU A 303 0.19 -7.70 -39.53
N GLU A 304 0.99 -6.90 -40.24
CA GLU A 304 1.86 -5.89 -39.62
C GLU A 304 1.04 -4.87 -38.82
N PHE A 305 -0.06 -4.37 -39.40
CA PHE A 305 -0.97 -3.48 -38.70
C PHE A 305 -1.61 -4.13 -37.47
N ILE A 306 -2.15 -5.35 -37.59
CA ILE A 306 -2.79 -6.07 -36.48
C ILE A 306 -1.79 -6.29 -35.33
N ASN A 307 -0.55 -6.67 -35.63
CA ASN A 307 0.51 -6.86 -34.63
C ASN A 307 0.83 -5.55 -33.89
N LYS A 308 1.10 -4.47 -34.63
CA LYS A 308 1.40 -3.16 -34.02
C LYS A 308 0.22 -2.62 -33.21
N LEU A 309 -1.00 -2.75 -33.73
CA LEU A 309 -2.20 -2.38 -32.99
C LEU A 309 -2.32 -3.21 -31.71
N GLY A 310 -1.98 -4.50 -31.76
CA GLY A 310 -2.04 -5.39 -30.60
C GLY A 310 -1.13 -4.94 -29.45
N GLU A 311 0.05 -4.39 -29.75
CA GLU A 311 0.93 -3.79 -28.74
C GLU A 311 0.28 -2.59 -28.05
N ASP A 312 -0.31 -1.67 -28.84
CA ASP A 312 -0.98 -0.48 -28.30
C ASP A 312 -2.21 -0.87 -27.45
N VAL A 313 -2.97 -1.88 -27.88
CA VAL A 313 -4.12 -2.40 -27.14
C VAL A 313 -3.69 -3.05 -25.83
N ALA A 314 -2.61 -3.83 -25.85
CA ALA A 314 -2.07 -4.44 -24.63
C ALA A 314 -1.65 -3.38 -23.61
N ALA A 315 -0.98 -2.31 -24.05
CA ALA A 315 -0.59 -1.18 -23.21
C ALA A 315 -1.81 -0.47 -22.60
N MET A 316 -2.87 -0.30 -23.37
CA MET A 316 -4.11 0.32 -22.91
C MET A 316 -4.81 -0.53 -21.84
N ILE A 317 -4.93 -1.85 -22.08
CA ILE A 317 -5.50 -2.80 -21.11
C ILE A 317 -4.72 -2.76 -19.80
N ASP A 318 -3.38 -2.81 -19.88
CA ASP A 318 -2.51 -2.74 -18.71
C ASP A 318 -2.72 -1.44 -17.91
N SER A 319 -2.71 -0.29 -18.61
CA SER A 319 -2.91 1.01 -17.98
C SER A 319 -4.26 1.13 -17.27
N GLN A 320 -5.33 0.54 -17.83
CA GLN A 320 -6.65 0.52 -17.17
C GLN A 320 -6.63 -0.36 -15.92
N GLN A 321 -6.16 -1.60 -16.02
CA GLN A 321 -6.14 -2.53 -14.90
C GLN A 321 -5.27 -2.02 -13.74
N VAL A 322 -4.10 -1.43 -14.04
CA VAL A 322 -3.23 -0.78 -13.04
C VAL A 322 -3.94 0.41 -12.39
N GLY A 323 -4.65 1.23 -13.20
CA GLY A 323 -5.47 2.34 -12.71
C GLY A 323 -6.56 1.89 -11.74
N GLU A 324 -7.33 0.86 -12.10
CA GLU A 324 -8.38 0.28 -11.26
C GLU A 324 -7.81 -0.28 -9.95
N ARG A 325 -6.70 -1.03 -10.02
CA ARG A 325 -6.05 -1.61 -8.84
C ARG A 325 -5.52 -0.53 -7.90
N THR A 326 -4.96 0.56 -8.44
CA THR A 326 -4.47 1.69 -7.65
C THR A 326 -5.61 2.39 -6.93
N GLN A 327 -6.76 2.59 -7.60
CA GLN A 327 -7.95 3.17 -6.96
C GLN A 327 -8.52 2.28 -5.85
N GLN A 328 -8.58 0.96 -6.07
CA GLN A 328 -9.01 0.01 -5.03
C GLN A 328 -8.10 0.07 -3.81
N LEU A 329 -6.78 -0.05 -4.01
CA LEU A 329 -5.80 0.00 -2.92
C LEU A 329 -5.84 1.34 -2.17
N LEU A 330 -6.02 2.45 -2.89
CA LEU A 330 -6.19 3.76 -2.27
C LEU A 330 -7.46 3.81 -1.40
N SER A 331 -8.58 3.28 -1.90
CA SER A 331 -9.83 3.22 -1.13
C SER A 331 -9.69 2.36 0.13
N GLU A 332 -9.03 1.21 0.03
CA GLU A 332 -8.75 0.33 1.17
C GLU A 332 -7.83 1.02 2.19
N SER A 333 -6.77 1.68 1.74
CA SER A 333 -5.85 2.43 2.60
C SER A 333 -6.55 3.58 3.32
N LEU A 334 -7.42 4.33 2.63
CA LEU A 334 -8.22 5.39 3.24
C LEU A 334 -9.18 4.83 4.30
N LYS A 335 -9.81 3.69 4.02
CA LYS A 335 -10.69 3.02 4.98
C LYS A 335 -9.92 2.54 6.23
N GLN A 336 -8.79 1.87 6.04
CA GLN A 336 -7.92 1.43 7.14
C GLN A 336 -7.44 2.60 7.99
N LYS A 337 -7.10 3.73 7.35
CA LYS A 337 -6.70 4.94 8.07
C LYS A 337 -7.85 5.49 8.94
N GLN A 338 -9.08 5.55 8.41
CA GLN A 338 -10.25 5.97 9.19
C GLN A 338 -10.54 5.05 10.37
N GLU A 339 -10.40 3.74 10.18
CA GLU A 339 -10.57 2.76 11.26
C GLU A 339 -9.50 2.91 12.36
N LEU A 340 -8.24 3.18 11.97
CA LEU A 340 -7.16 3.47 12.91
C LEU A 340 -7.40 4.77 13.69
N GLU A 341 -7.77 5.86 13.02
CA GLU A 341 -8.07 7.14 13.69
C GLU A 341 -9.22 6.99 14.71
N ALA A 342 -10.26 6.21 14.38
CA ALA A 342 -11.34 5.91 15.30
C ALA A 342 -10.86 5.08 16.51
N SER A 343 -10.04 4.05 16.27
CA SER A 343 -9.48 3.23 17.34
C SER A 343 -8.50 3.99 18.24
N GLU A 344 -7.70 4.91 17.68
CA GLU A 344 -6.80 5.78 18.44
C GLU A 344 -7.59 6.71 19.37
N GLU A 345 -8.69 7.28 18.89
CA GLU A 345 -9.55 8.14 19.72
C GLU A 345 -10.24 7.35 20.84
N GLU A 346 -10.70 6.13 20.56
CA GLU A 346 -11.26 5.24 21.59
C GLU A 346 -10.21 4.87 22.64
N LEU A 347 -8.98 4.53 22.22
CA LEU A 347 -7.87 4.25 23.13
C LEU A 347 -7.49 5.47 23.96
N ARG A 348 -7.52 6.67 23.39
CA ARG A 348 -7.27 7.94 24.09
C ARG A 348 -8.31 8.16 25.18
N GLN A 349 -9.60 8.01 24.87
CA GLN A 349 -10.68 8.14 25.84
C GLN A 349 -10.56 7.10 26.96
N ASN A 350 -10.29 5.84 26.63
CA ASN A 350 -10.08 4.78 27.60
C ASN A 350 -8.87 5.07 28.52
N MET A 351 -7.78 5.64 27.99
CA MET A 351 -6.62 6.06 28.78
C MET A 351 -6.95 7.22 29.72
N GLU A 352 -7.69 8.22 29.25
CA GLU A 352 -8.14 9.35 30.08
C GLU A 352 -9.05 8.89 31.23
N GLU A 353 -10.02 8.01 30.96
CA GLU A 353 -10.87 7.40 32.00
C GLU A 353 -10.06 6.53 32.98
N MET A 354 -9.12 5.74 32.48
CA MET A 354 -8.25 4.91 33.31
C MET A 354 -7.36 5.77 34.23
N GLN A 355 -6.82 6.89 33.74
CA GLN A 355 -6.05 7.82 34.56
C GLN A 355 -6.94 8.46 35.64
N ALA A 356 -8.12 8.94 35.28
CA ALA A 356 -9.05 9.54 36.24
C ALA A 356 -9.46 8.55 37.34
N THR A 357 -9.79 7.30 36.97
CA THR A 357 -10.12 6.26 37.95
C THR A 357 -8.91 5.89 38.82
N GLN A 358 -7.70 5.87 38.27
CA GLN A 358 -6.49 5.59 39.04
C GLN A 358 -6.16 6.71 40.03
N GLU A 359 -6.30 7.98 39.63
CA GLU A 359 -6.15 9.13 40.52
C GLU A 359 -7.18 9.11 41.66
N GLU A 360 -8.44 8.80 41.36
CA GLU A 360 -9.49 8.68 42.37
C GLU A 360 -9.23 7.51 43.33
N MET A 361 -8.81 6.36 42.82
CA MET A 361 -8.42 5.20 43.63
C MET A 361 -7.25 5.52 44.56
N GLU A 362 -6.22 6.23 44.08
CA GLU A 362 -5.10 6.65 44.92
C GLU A 362 -5.53 7.68 45.98
N ARG A 363 -6.47 8.58 45.66
CA ARG A 363 -7.07 9.48 46.65
C ARG A 363 -7.79 8.69 47.75
N LEU A 364 -8.67 7.76 47.38
CA LEU A 364 -9.42 6.92 48.32
C LEU A 364 -8.47 6.11 49.22
N LYS A 365 -7.43 5.49 48.66
CA LYS A 365 -6.41 4.79 49.46
C LYS A 365 -5.72 5.69 50.46
N ARG A 366 -5.39 6.94 50.08
CA ARG A 366 -4.76 7.91 51.00
C ARG A 366 -5.71 8.29 52.13
N GLU A 367 -6.98 8.51 51.83
CA GLU A 367 -8.01 8.81 52.82
C GLU A 367 -8.22 7.62 53.78
N GLU A 368 -8.27 6.39 53.25
CA GLU A 368 -8.35 5.17 54.06
C GLU A 368 -7.11 5.01 54.95
N ALA A 369 -5.90 5.18 54.41
CA ALA A 369 -4.67 5.11 55.20
C ALA A 369 -4.62 6.19 56.29
N ALA A 370 -5.08 7.41 56.00
CA ALA A 370 -5.15 8.50 56.97
C ALA A 370 -6.14 8.20 58.10
N THR A 371 -7.32 7.67 57.76
CA THR A 371 -8.35 7.28 58.74
C THR A 371 -7.88 6.11 59.61
N GLN A 372 -7.29 5.07 59.01
CA GLN A 372 -6.68 3.96 59.76
C GLN A 372 -5.60 4.44 60.73
N LYS A 373 -4.70 5.33 60.27
CA LYS A 373 -3.64 5.91 61.12
C LYS A 373 -4.22 6.75 62.27
N ALA A 374 -5.27 7.52 62.01
CA ALA A 374 -5.96 8.29 63.06
C ALA A 374 -6.62 7.37 64.10
N MET A 375 -7.23 6.27 63.66
CA MET A 375 -7.84 5.27 64.54
C MET A 375 -6.79 4.56 65.40
N MET A 376 -5.67 4.12 64.82
CA MET A 376 -4.55 3.54 65.57
C MET A 376 -3.98 4.51 66.61
N LYS A 377 -3.80 5.77 66.25
CA LYS A 377 -3.33 6.81 67.19
C LYS A 377 -4.31 7.02 68.34
N ARG A 378 -5.62 6.96 68.07
CA ARG A 378 -6.66 7.08 69.11
C ARG A 378 -6.63 5.89 70.07
N LEU A 379 -6.52 4.66 69.53
CA LEU A 379 -6.41 3.44 70.33
C LEU A 379 -5.14 3.44 71.20
N SER A 380 -3.99 3.80 70.64
CA SER A 380 -2.74 3.94 71.40
C SER A 380 -2.89 4.95 72.55
N LYS A 381 -3.46 6.15 72.30
CA LYS A 381 -3.73 7.12 73.37
C LYS A 381 -4.67 6.59 74.46
N GLN A 382 -5.67 5.78 74.10
CA GLN A 382 -6.57 5.17 75.07
C GLN A 382 -5.86 4.13 75.93
N ASN A 383 -5.01 3.29 75.33
CA ASN A 383 -4.20 2.32 76.07
C ASN A 383 -3.20 3.01 77.00
N ASP A 384 -2.47 4.02 76.52
CA ASP A 384 -1.52 4.79 77.35
C ASP A 384 -2.22 5.43 78.56
N MET A 385 -3.44 5.95 78.37
CA MET A 385 -4.23 6.52 79.47
C MET A 385 -4.66 5.45 80.47
N MET A 386 -5.08 4.27 80.00
CA MET A 386 -5.45 3.15 80.86
C MET A 386 -4.26 2.67 81.71
N GLU A 387 -3.07 2.53 81.12
CA GLU A 387 -1.85 2.17 81.84
C GLU A 387 -1.51 3.19 82.93
N LYS A 388 -1.60 4.49 82.62
CA LYS A 388 -1.41 5.55 83.63
C LYS A 388 -2.41 5.46 84.77
N ILE A 389 -3.70 5.27 84.47
CA ILE A 389 -4.73 5.12 85.51
C ILE A 389 -4.41 3.94 86.43
N LEU A 390 -3.96 2.81 85.88
CA LEU A 390 -3.59 1.64 86.66
C LEU A 390 -2.36 1.90 87.54
N ASP A 391 -1.37 2.64 87.04
CA ASP A 391 -0.16 2.99 87.77
C ASP A 391 -0.42 3.97 88.91
N GLU A 392 -1.46 4.81 88.82
CA GLU A 392 -1.92 5.69 89.91
C GLU A 392 -2.70 4.95 91.02
N VAL A 393 -3.10 3.68 90.80
CA VAL A 393 -3.77 2.90 91.85
C VAL A 393 -2.76 2.52 92.92
N GLU A 394 -3.03 2.94 94.16
CA GLU A 394 -2.25 2.55 95.33
C GLU A 394 -2.34 1.03 95.59
N GLY A 395 -1.25 0.31 95.34
CA GLY A 395 -1.14 -1.13 95.52
C GLY A 395 -0.93 -1.90 94.21
N LYS A 396 -0.70 -3.20 94.31
CA LYS A 396 -0.51 -4.10 93.16
C LYS A 396 -1.85 -4.40 92.51
N VAL A 397 -2.00 -4.09 91.22
CA VAL A 397 -3.16 -4.49 90.41
C VAL A 397 -2.66 -5.35 89.28
N TYR A 398 -3.19 -6.56 89.14
CA TYR A 398 -2.85 -7.46 88.04
C TYR A 398 -4.04 -8.30 87.59
N LEU A 399 -4.05 -8.69 86.32
CA LEU A 399 -4.98 -9.64 85.72
C LEU A 399 -4.17 -10.75 85.08
N LYS A 400 -4.36 -11.98 85.56
CA LYS A 400 -3.80 -13.19 84.95
C LYS A 400 -4.88 -13.97 84.21
N ASP A 401 -4.53 -14.73 83.17
CA ASP A 401 -5.48 -15.65 82.54
C ASP A 401 -5.59 -16.99 83.29
N HIS A 402 -6.36 -17.92 82.71
CA HIS A 402 -6.56 -19.27 83.24
C HIS A 402 -5.30 -20.16 83.21
N GLU A 403 -4.21 -19.71 82.59
CA GLU A 403 -2.89 -20.37 82.61
C GLU A 403 -1.92 -19.65 83.58
N GLY A 404 -2.38 -18.61 84.29
CA GLY A 404 -1.56 -17.84 85.23
C GLY A 404 -0.72 -16.75 84.59
N LYS A 405 -0.89 -16.48 83.29
CA LYS A 405 -0.08 -15.50 82.56
C LYS A 405 -0.61 -14.09 82.75
N PHE A 406 0.27 -13.12 82.97
CA PHE A 406 -0.08 -11.71 83.12
C PHE A 406 -0.59 -11.08 81.82
N HIS A 407 -1.81 -10.54 81.86
CA HIS A 407 -2.44 -9.77 80.77
C HIS A 407 -2.50 -8.27 81.04
N LEU A 408 -2.61 -7.87 82.31
CA LEU A 408 -2.63 -6.48 82.74
C LEU A 408 -1.96 -6.39 84.11
N TYR A 409 -1.15 -5.37 84.32
CA TYR A 409 -0.46 -5.13 85.59
C TYR A 409 -0.01 -3.68 85.66
N ASN A 410 0.02 -3.14 86.88
CA ASN A 410 0.50 -1.79 87.14
C ASN A 410 1.98 -1.76 87.59
N GLN A 411 2.55 -0.57 87.68
CA GLN A 411 3.95 -0.37 88.06
C GLN A 411 4.30 -0.96 89.44
N ALA A 412 3.35 -1.01 90.37
CA ALA A 412 3.57 -1.64 91.68
C ALA A 412 3.88 -3.14 91.56
N VAL A 413 3.24 -3.86 90.63
CA VAL A 413 3.57 -5.26 90.32
C VAL A 413 4.95 -5.36 89.68
N VAL A 414 5.28 -4.48 88.73
CA VAL A 414 6.59 -4.45 88.08
C VAL A 414 7.72 -4.29 89.11
N ASN A 415 7.53 -3.35 90.05
CA ASN A 415 8.49 -3.07 91.11
C ASN A 415 8.64 -4.25 92.10
N ASP A 416 7.53 -4.92 92.42
CA ASP A 416 7.48 -6.07 93.32
C ASP A 416 8.21 -7.29 92.74
N TYR A 417 8.04 -7.53 91.43
CA TYR A 417 8.73 -8.61 90.71
C TYR A 417 10.18 -8.25 90.36
N GLY A 418 10.58 -6.98 90.45
CA GLY A 418 11.97 -6.55 90.22
C GLY A 418 12.44 -6.63 88.76
N VAL A 419 11.51 -6.62 87.81
CA VAL A 419 11.78 -6.83 86.36
C VAL A 419 11.36 -5.64 85.51
N LYS A 420 11.73 -5.63 84.23
CA LYS A 420 11.23 -4.59 83.30
C LYS A 420 9.76 -4.87 82.97
N ARG A 421 8.99 -3.81 82.70
CA ARG A 421 7.55 -3.93 82.40
C ARG A 421 7.26 -4.89 81.25
N ASP A 422 8.07 -4.88 80.19
CA ASP A 422 7.89 -5.77 79.02
C ASP A 422 8.17 -7.25 79.32
N GLU A 423 8.90 -7.55 80.40
CA GLU A 423 9.29 -8.92 80.77
C GLU A 423 8.17 -9.66 81.51
N LEU A 424 7.18 -8.96 82.09
CA LEU A 424 6.03 -9.57 82.76
C LEU A 424 4.94 -10.04 81.79
N LYS A 425 4.81 -9.42 80.62
CA LYS A 425 3.69 -9.65 79.72
C LYS A 425 3.66 -11.10 79.23
N GLY A 426 2.54 -11.79 79.47
CA GLY A 426 2.36 -13.18 79.06
C GLY A 426 3.21 -14.19 79.83
N LYS A 427 3.88 -13.77 80.92
CA LYS A 427 4.61 -14.64 81.85
C LYS A 427 3.75 -15.00 83.04
N ASP A 428 4.08 -16.10 83.69
CA ASP A 428 3.43 -16.58 84.92
C ASP A 428 4.43 -16.52 86.10
N ASP A 429 3.97 -16.82 87.31
CA ASP A 429 4.83 -16.76 88.51
C ASP A 429 6.01 -17.75 88.47
N TYR A 430 5.92 -18.84 87.70
CA TYR A 430 7.00 -19.82 87.55
C TYR A 430 8.22 -19.25 86.81
N HIS A 431 8.07 -18.12 86.13
CA HIS A 431 9.20 -17.42 85.50
C HIS A 431 10.03 -16.60 86.49
N PHE A 432 9.50 -16.32 87.69
CA PHE A 432 10.10 -15.36 88.62
C PHE A 432 10.37 -15.94 90.03
N PHE A 433 9.65 -17.00 90.41
CA PHE A 433 9.80 -17.66 91.70
C PHE A 433 10.17 -19.15 91.55
N ASP A 434 10.75 -19.73 92.59
CA ASP A 434 11.03 -21.17 92.66
C ASP A 434 9.74 -21.99 92.53
N TYR A 435 9.86 -23.19 91.94
CA TYR A 435 8.72 -24.03 91.55
C TYR A 435 7.69 -24.24 92.67
N GLU A 436 8.15 -24.55 93.90
CA GLU A 436 7.25 -24.81 95.03
C GLU A 436 6.48 -23.56 95.46
N VAL A 437 7.12 -22.38 95.41
CA VAL A 437 6.48 -21.09 95.76
C VAL A 437 5.49 -20.68 94.68
N ALA A 438 5.90 -20.72 93.42
CA ALA A 438 5.03 -20.39 92.28
C ALA A 438 3.81 -21.33 92.21
N LYS A 439 4.01 -22.63 92.46
CA LYS A 439 2.93 -23.62 92.51
C LYS A 439 1.94 -23.35 93.65
N GLY A 440 2.44 -22.99 94.83
CA GLY A 440 1.57 -22.61 95.96
C GLY A 440 0.66 -21.42 95.63
N TYR A 441 1.21 -20.38 95.00
CA TYR A 441 0.41 -19.24 94.54
C TYR A 441 -0.59 -19.64 93.46
N TRP A 442 -0.16 -20.43 92.47
CA TRP A 442 -1.03 -20.84 91.36
C TRP A 442 -2.18 -21.74 91.82
N ASP A 443 -1.94 -22.72 92.67
CA ASP A 443 -2.98 -23.62 93.17
C ASP A 443 -4.08 -22.84 93.91
N ALA A 444 -3.70 -21.85 94.75
CA ALA A 444 -4.63 -20.96 95.43
C ALA A 444 -5.41 -20.05 94.46
N GLU A 445 -4.75 -19.52 93.43
CA GLU A 445 -5.38 -18.70 92.39
C GLU A 445 -6.34 -19.51 91.51
N LEU A 446 -5.98 -20.74 91.18
CA LEU A 446 -6.76 -21.66 90.37
C LEU A 446 -8.05 -22.10 91.08
N GLU A 447 -8.01 -22.30 92.40
CA GLU A 447 -9.23 -22.57 93.18
C GLU A 447 -10.22 -21.41 93.11
N ILE A 448 -9.74 -20.16 93.16
CA ILE A 448 -10.58 -18.96 93.04
C ILE A 448 -11.23 -18.89 91.66
N ILE A 449 -10.47 -19.17 90.60
CA ILE A 449 -10.96 -19.20 89.21
C ILE A 449 -12.00 -20.32 89.02
N LYS A 450 -11.70 -21.55 89.46
CA LYS A 450 -12.58 -22.73 89.32
C LYS A 450 -13.89 -22.56 90.08
N ASN A 451 -13.81 -22.13 91.33
CA ASN A 451 -14.98 -21.99 92.20
C ASN A 451 -15.76 -20.71 91.94
N LYS A 452 -15.17 -19.74 91.21
CA LYS A 452 -15.72 -18.41 90.94
C LYS A 452 -16.09 -17.61 92.20
N LEU A 453 -15.45 -17.92 93.33
CA LEU A 453 -15.70 -17.26 94.60
C LEU A 453 -14.60 -16.23 94.88
N PRO A 454 -14.94 -14.94 95.05
CA PRO A 454 -13.94 -13.93 95.35
C PRO A 454 -13.32 -14.19 96.73
N VAL A 455 -12.00 -14.04 96.83
CA VAL A 455 -11.28 -14.17 98.10
C VAL A 455 -10.78 -12.79 98.52
N ARG A 456 -10.95 -12.48 99.80
CA ARG A 456 -10.36 -11.30 100.41
C ARG A 456 -9.69 -11.68 101.73
N THR A 457 -8.45 -11.25 101.90
CA THR A 457 -7.66 -11.54 103.09
C THR A 457 -6.94 -10.28 103.57
N ILE A 458 -6.70 -10.19 104.88
CA ILE A 458 -5.69 -9.30 105.46
C ILE A 458 -4.56 -10.18 105.94
N GLU A 459 -3.35 -9.99 105.42
CA GLU A 459 -2.15 -10.67 105.89
C GLU A 459 -1.38 -9.75 106.82
N ARG A 460 -1.19 -10.18 108.07
CA ARG A 460 -0.32 -9.54 109.04
C ARG A 460 1.05 -10.22 108.97
N VAL A 461 2.06 -9.46 108.56
CA VAL A 461 3.44 -9.94 108.43
C VAL A 461 4.34 -9.17 109.39
N GLU A 462 5.12 -9.86 110.19
CA GLU A 462 6.06 -9.26 111.15
C GLU A 462 7.50 -9.57 110.76
N VAL A 463 8.22 -8.55 110.29
CA VAL A 463 9.62 -8.66 109.86
C VAL A 463 10.49 -7.79 110.76
N ASN A 464 11.43 -8.40 111.48
CA ASN A 464 12.38 -7.71 112.36
C ASN A 464 11.73 -6.71 113.34
N GLY A 465 10.57 -7.08 113.92
CA GLY A 465 9.82 -6.26 114.87
C GLY A 465 8.91 -5.19 114.24
N ASN A 466 8.89 -5.06 112.91
CA ASN A 466 7.96 -4.19 112.20
C ASN A 466 6.77 -4.99 111.67
N VAL A 467 5.56 -4.62 112.11
CA VAL A 467 4.31 -5.23 111.65
C VAL A 467 3.77 -4.49 110.44
N LYS A 468 3.51 -5.23 109.36
CA LYS A 468 2.81 -4.78 108.15
C LYS A 468 1.49 -5.49 107.97
N TYR A 469 0.51 -4.79 107.38
CA TYR A 469 -0.79 -5.34 107.04
C TYR A 469 -1.06 -5.19 105.55
N TRP A 470 -1.33 -6.29 104.85
CA TRP A 470 -1.64 -6.32 103.42
C TRP A 470 -3.09 -6.73 103.20
N LEU A 471 -3.89 -5.86 102.59
CA LEU A 471 -5.23 -6.18 102.13
C LEU A 471 -5.15 -6.74 100.71
N ILE A 472 -5.52 -8.00 100.55
CA ILE A 472 -5.48 -8.73 99.29
C ILE A 472 -6.91 -9.06 98.87
N ALA A 473 -7.27 -8.74 97.64
CA ALA A 473 -8.53 -9.10 97.02
C ALA A 473 -8.26 -9.78 95.68
N LYS A 474 -8.69 -11.03 95.54
CA LYS A 474 -8.54 -11.84 94.33
C LYS A 474 -9.92 -12.23 93.83
N ARG A 475 -10.22 -11.96 92.55
CA ARG A 475 -11.56 -12.17 91.97
C ARG A 475 -11.48 -12.76 90.57
N PRO A 476 -12.37 -13.71 90.21
CA PRO A 476 -12.49 -14.16 88.83
C PRO A 476 -12.96 -13.00 87.94
N MET A 477 -12.31 -12.80 86.80
CA MET A 477 -12.66 -11.74 85.84
C MET A 477 -12.66 -12.28 84.41
N SER A 478 -13.72 -12.01 83.67
CA SER A 478 -13.79 -12.37 82.24
C SER A 478 -12.82 -11.50 81.43
N ILE A 479 -12.06 -12.12 80.54
CA ILE A 479 -11.11 -11.46 79.64
C ILE A 479 -11.60 -11.66 78.19
N PRO A 480 -12.41 -10.72 77.64
CA PRO A 480 -13.05 -10.90 76.35
C PRO A 480 -12.07 -11.13 75.19
N SER A 481 -10.87 -10.54 75.24
CA SER A 481 -9.85 -10.65 74.18
C SER A 481 -9.35 -12.08 73.94
N ILE A 482 -9.43 -12.94 74.95
CA ILE A 482 -9.01 -14.35 74.86
C ILE A 482 -10.15 -15.33 75.17
N GLY A 483 -11.36 -14.83 75.43
CA GLY A 483 -12.55 -15.64 75.66
C GLY A 483 -12.52 -16.50 76.94
N THR A 484 -11.65 -16.20 77.91
CA THR A 484 -11.50 -16.99 79.14
C THR A 484 -11.74 -16.18 80.40
N THR A 485 -11.97 -16.86 81.53
CA THR A 485 -12.03 -16.24 82.86
C THR A 485 -10.66 -16.37 83.51
N GLY A 486 -10.06 -15.23 83.84
CA GLY A 486 -8.81 -15.13 84.56
C GLY A 486 -9.02 -14.68 86.00
N LEU A 487 -7.95 -14.18 86.62
CA LEU A 487 -7.94 -13.68 87.99
C LEU A 487 -7.46 -12.22 88.05
N LEU A 488 -8.31 -11.34 88.57
CA LEU A 488 -7.95 -9.99 88.97
C LEU A 488 -7.48 -10.00 90.42
N GLY A 489 -6.21 -9.66 90.65
CA GLY A 489 -5.63 -9.45 91.96
C GLY A 489 -5.42 -7.97 92.25
N ILE A 490 -5.85 -7.53 93.44
CA ILE A 490 -5.58 -6.20 93.99
C ILE A 490 -4.97 -6.38 95.38
N GLN A 491 -3.80 -5.82 95.63
CA GLN A 491 -3.10 -5.94 96.92
C GLN A 491 -2.62 -4.58 97.38
N ARG A 492 -2.96 -4.18 98.61
CA ARG A 492 -2.60 -2.87 99.16
C ARG A 492 -2.06 -2.98 100.58
N GLU A 493 -0.98 -2.28 100.86
CA GLU A 493 -0.51 -2.11 102.24
C GLU A 493 -1.46 -1.14 102.97
N ILE A 494 -2.03 -1.59 104.08
CA ILE A 494 -2.96 -0.83 104.93
C ILE A 494 -2.38 -0.58 106.33
N THR A 495 -1.07 -0.81 106.51
CA THR A 495 -0.36 -0.69 107.80
C THR A 495 -0.62 0.64 108.49
N ASP A 496 -0.49 1.76 107.77
CA ASP A 496 -0.68 3.10 108.33
C ASP A 496 -2.13 3.36 108.72
N ILE A 497 -3.09 2.83 107.95
CA ILE A 497 -4.52 2.95 108.24
C ILE A 497 -4.87 2.14 109.50
N VAL A 498 -4.36 0.92 109.60
CA VAL A 498 -4.56 0.07 110.78
C VAL A 498 -3.93 0.69 112.04
N LYS A 499 -2.75 1.30 111.93
CA LYS A 499 -2.07 1.98 113.05
C LYS A 499 -2.80 3.24 113.51
N THR A 500 -3.28 4.04 112.57
CA THR A 500 -3.99 5.30 112.87
C THR A 500 -5.43 5.08 113.31
N SER A 501 -6.04 3.95 112.95
CA SER A 501 -7.43 3.60 113.25
C SER A 501 -7.54 2.18 113.84
N PRO A 502 -7.41 2.01 115.17
CA PRO A 502 -7.37 0.70 115.84
C PRO A 502 -8.59 -0.22 115.61
N GLY A 503 -9.72 0.30 115.09
CA GLY A 503 -10.92 -0.47 114.73
C GLY A 503 -11.07 -0.80 113.23
N TYR A 504 -10.10 -0.42 112.38
CA TYR A 504 -10.23 -0.50 110.93
C TYR A 504 -10.40 -1.94 110.40
N ILE A 505 -9.71 -2.91 111.00
CA ILE A 505 -9.83 -4.33 110.62
C ILE A 505 -11.24 -4.85 110.96
N ALA A 506 -11.76 -4.53 112.14
CA ALA A 506 -13.11 -4.94 112.55
C ALA A 506 -14.17 -4.32 111.63
N LEU A 507 -14.01 -3.05 111.25
CA LEU A 507 -14.88 -2.37 110.27
C LEU A 507 -14.84 -3.07 108.90
N LEU A 508 -13.66 -3.48 108.43
CA LEU A 508 -13.54 -4.23 107.17
C LEU A 508 -14.18 -5.62 107.26
N GLN A 509 -14.11 -6.29 108.40
CA GLN A 509 -14.78 -7.58 108.61
C GLN A 509 -16.31 -7.44 108.68
N GLU A 510 -16.84 -6.32 109.21
CA GLU A 510 -18.27 -6.01 109.16
C GLU A 510 -18.72 -5.71 107.73
N GLN A 511 -17.95 -4.91 106.98
CA GLN A 511 -18.25 -4.57 105.59
C GLN A 511 -18.09 -5.78 104.66
N TYR A 512 -17.18 -6.69 104.98
CA TYR A 512 -16.87 -7.89 104.20
C TYR A 512 -16.83 -9.11 105.12
N PRO A 513 -17.99 -9.77 105.36
CA PRO A 513 -18.08 -10.91 106.28
C PRO A 513 -17.14 -12.08 105.94
N ASP A 514 -16.79 -12.23 104.66
CA ASP A 514 -15.90 -13.29 104.16
C ASP A 514 -14.40 -12.94 104.30
N LEU A 515 -14.06 -11.76 104.84
CA LEU A 515 -12.69 -11.30 105.03
C LEU A 515 -11.98 -12.12 106.13
N LYS A 516 -10.94 -12.84 105.73
CA LYS A 516 -10.09 -13.59 106.67
C LYS A 516 -8.86 -12.77 107.05
N VAL A 517 -8.54 -12.72 108.35
CA VAL A 517 -7.27 -12.15 108.83
C VAL A 517 -6.30 -13.31 109.05
N LEU A 518 -5.21 -13.31 108.31
CA LEU A 518 -4.13 -14.28 108.38
C LEU A 518 -2.96 -13.65 109.14
N VAL A 519 -2.37 -14.38 110.09
CA VAL A 519 -1.28 -13.88 110.95
C VAL A 519 -0.04 -14.72 110.73
N ASP A 520 1.12 -14.08 110.50
CA ASP A 520 2.44 -14.70 110.37
C ASP A 520 2.55 -15.73 109.22
N VAL A 521 1.98 -15.42 108.06
CA VAL A 521 1.96 -16.31 106.87
C VAL A 521 3.37 -16.64 106.35
N GLU A 522 4.37 -15.79 106.59
CA GLU A 522 5.77 -16.05 106.22
C GLU A 522 6.43 -17.20 107.02
N LYS A 523 5.87 -17.61 108.17
CA LYS A 523 6.41 -18.77 108.92
C LYS A 523 6.00 -20.14 108.36
N GLU A 524 5.07 -20.20 107.40
CA GLU A 524 4.72 -21.45 106.72
C GLU A 524 5.43 -21.65 105.37
N PHE A 525 5.99 -20.61 104.74
CA PHE A 525 6.75 -20.73 103.49
C PHE A 525 8.27 -20.55 103.65
N ALA A 526 8.76 -19.98 104.75
CA ALA A 526 10.21 -19.89 105.05
C ALA A 526 10.75 -21.07 105.90
N ALA A 527 9.93 -22.09 106.20
CA ALA A 527 10.30 -23.26 107.02
C ALA A 527 10.72 -24.51 106.20
N THR A 528 10.93 -24.36 104.90
CA THR A 528 11.75 -25.27 104.08
C THR A 528 12.82 -24.42 103.41
N SER A 529 13.81 -24.10 104.25
CA SER A 529 15.07 -23.39 104.00
C SER A 529 15.85 -23.83 102.77
#